data_AF-A0A2V7CTP3-F1
#
_entry.id   AF-A0A2V7CTP3-F1
#
_cell.length_a   1.000
_cell.length_b   1.000
_cell.length_c   1.000
_cell.angle_alpha   90.00
_cell.angle_beta   90.00
_cell.angle_gamma   90.00
#
_symmetry.space_group_name_H-M   'P 1'
#
loop_
_entity.id
_entity.type
_entity.pdbx_description
1 polymer ?
#
loop_
_entity_poly.entity_id
_entity_poly.type
_entity_poly.pdbx_seq_one_letter_code
_entity_poly.pdbx_strand_id
1 'polypeptide(L)'
;LPTQQQVDADRQLALYEIGVRHAWPDVREVELVWHYLAHDVELRSRRSTDDLAQVRAGVLELVKVVESDQEFRTAVGTHCGWCPYRAICPAWSHLVATEQLAPQRFAEDAGVQLVDRYAGLKAEQRRIDAELETAHGDLVRFAEQESLERVRGTEHVVMVKHTSALRFPSKDDEARPALERFVKDHGRWDEVSELSLRALAKTLELGRWPQALVDGLRSFATRVNGVRVRLARLEPADK
;
A
#
# COMPACT_ATOMS: atom_id res chain seq x y z
N LEU A 1 -26.22 10.21 -2.02
CA LEU A 1 -26.21 10.62 -3.45
C LEU A 1 -24.80 11.07 -3.81
N PRO A 2 -24.32 10.84 -5.04
CA PRO A 2 -23.06 11.42 -5.48
C PRO A 2 -23.15 12.94 -5.56
N THR A 3 -22.00 13.62 -5.50
CA THR A 3 -21.92 15.06 -5.76
C THR A 3 -22.05 15.36 -7.25
N GLN A 4 -22.40 16.60 -7.59
CA GLN A 4 -22.45 17.06 -8.98
C GLN A 4 -21.09 16.85 -9.68
N GLN A 5 -19.98 17.13 -8.98
CA GLN A 5 -18.63 16.89 -9.50
C GLN A 5 -18.37 15.40 -9.82
N GLN A 6 -18.89 14.47 -9.02
CA GLN A 6 -18.74 13.04 -9.30
C GLN A 6 -19.54 12.63 -10.53
N VAL A 7 -20.76 13.14 -10.69
CA VAL A 7 -21.59 12.93 -11.88
C VAL A 7 -20.95 13.53 -13.14
N ASP A 8 -20.36 14.71 -13.02
CA ASP A 8 -19.60 15.39 -14.08
C ASP A 8 -18.22 14.78 -14.33
N ALA A 9 -17.74 13.87 -13.49
CA ALA A 9 -16.51 13.11 -13.75
C ALA A 9 -16.80 11.66 -14.19
N ASP A 10 -18.01 11.16 -14.00
CA ASP A 10 -18.37 9.79 -14.31
C ASP A 10 -18.38 9.51 -15.82
N ARG A 11 -17.77 8.39 -16.21
CA ARG A 11 -17.60 8.01 -17.62
C ARG A 11 -18.82 7.34 -18.25
N GLN A 12 -19.76 6.82 -17.45
CA GLN A 12 -20.84 5.96 -17.93
C GLN A 12 -21.74 6.69 -18.93
N LEU A 13 -22.37 7.80 -18.53
CA LEU A 13 -23.25 8.55 -19.43
C LEU A 13 -22.49 9.26 -20.56
N ALA A 14 -21.24 9.66 -20.34
CA ALA A 14 -20.39 10.22 -21.38
C ALA A 14 -20.12 9.20 -22.52
N LEU A 15 -19.95 7.91 -22.19
CA LEU A 15 -19.83 6.84 -23.18
C LEU A 15 -21.10 6.68 -24.03
N TYR A 16 -22.28 6.81 -23.41
CA TYR A 16 -23.54 6.81 -24.16
C TYR A 16 -23.65 8.00 -25.11
N GLU A 17 -23.28 9.21 -24.68
CA GLU A 17 -23.25 10.38 -25.56
C GLU A 17 -22.32 10.19 -26.77
N ILE A 18 -21.13 9.60 -26.56
CA ILE A 18 -20.23 9.23 -27.67
C ILE A 18 -20.93 8.31 -28.67
N GLY A 19 -21.65 7.29 -28.17
CA GLY A 19 -22.44 6.38 -29.01
C GLY A 19 -23.58 7.09 -29.76
N VAL A 20 -24.32 7.98 -29.09
CA VAL A 20 -25.42 8.76 -29.69
C VAL A 20 -24.90 9.65 -30.81
N ARG A 21 -23.82 10.40 -30.57
CA ARG A 21 -23.22 11.27 -31.59
C ARG A 21 -22.63 10.49 -32.76
N HIS A 22 -22.17 9.26 -32.53
CA HIS A 22 -21.72 8.38 -33.61
C HIS A 22 -22.88 7.85 -34.47
N ALA A 23 -23.99 7.47 -33.84
CA ALA A 23 -25.17 6.95 -34.53
C ALA A 23 -25.98 8.05 -35.23
N TRP A 24 -26.00 9.27 -34.67
CA TRP A 24 -26.72 10.43 -35.21
C TRP A 24 -25.81 11.65 -35.28
N PRO A 25 -25.04 11.82 -36.38
CA PRO A 25 -24.05 12.89 -36.52
C PRO A 25 -24.64 14.31 -36.46
N ASP A 26 -25.93 14.46 -36.78
CA ASP A 26 -26.62 15.75 -36.78
C ASP A 26 -27.10 16.19 -35.39
N VAL A 27 -26.86 15.38 -34.34
CA VAL A 27 -27.27 15.72 -32.97
C VAL A 27 -26.47 16.92 -32.45
N ARG A 28 -27.17 17.99 -32.10
CA ARG A 28 -26.55 19.23 -31.62
C ARG A 28 -26.28 19.18 -30.12
N GLU A 29 -27.30 18.81 -29.36
CA GLU A 29 -27.27 18.80 -27.90
C GLU A 29 -27.68 17.43 -27.37
N VAL A 30 -26.97 16.98 -26.33
CA VAL A 30 -27.26 15.78 -25.56
C VAL A 30 -27.22 16.17 -24.09
N GLU A 31 -28.28 15.84 -23.35
CA GLU A 31 -28.35 16.06 -21.91
C GLU A 31 -28.24 14.72 -21.19
N LEU A 32 -27.28 14.61 -20.26
CA LEU A 32 -27.05 13.40 -19.48
C LEU A 32 -27.78 13.54 -18.15
N VAL A 33 -28.77 12.68 -17.89
CA VAL A 33 -29.61 12.78 -16.70
C VAL A 33 -29.54 11.50 -15.88
N TRP A 34 -29.17 11.64 -14.61
CA TRP A 34 -29.24 10.59 -13.61
C TRP A 34 -30.50 10.78 -12.77
N HIS A 35 -31.43 9.82 -12.84
CA HIS A 35 -32.64 9.82 -12.03
C HIS A 35 -32.46 8.96 -10.78
N TYR A 36 -32.37 9.59 -9.60
CA TYR A 36 -32.33 8.91 -8.30
C TYR A 36 -33.74 8.80 -7.73
N LEU A 37 -34.53 7.85 -8.26
CA LEU A 37 -35.96 7.69 -7.97
C LEU A 37 -36.30 7.61 -6.47
N ALA A 38 -35.50 6.88 -5.68
CA ALA A 38 -35.72 6.73 -4.23
C ALA A 38 -35.59 8.05 -3.46
N HIS A 39 -34.92 9.04 -4.03
CA HIS A 39 -34.70 10.36 -3.45
C HIS A 39 -35.46 11.47 -4.18
N ASP A 40 -36.15 11.16 -5.27
CA ASP A 40 -36.82 12.12 -6.16
C ASP A 40 -35.87 13.25 -6.61
N VAL A 41 -34.62 12.90 -6.94
CA VAL A 41 -33.59 13.84 -7.38
C VAL A 41 -33.08 13.50 -8.77
N GLU A 42 -32.96 14.53 -9.61
CA GLU A 42 -32.26 14.47 -10.89
C GLU A 42 -30.90 15.16 -10.78
N LEU A 43 -29.85 14.50 -11.26
CA LEU A 43 -28.55 15.13 -11.48
C LEU A 43 -28.28 15.18 -12.98
N ARG A 44 -28.00 16.39 -13.49
CA ARG A 44 -27.83 16.65 -14.92
C ARG A 44 -26.38 16.99 -15.19
N SER A 45 -25.85 16.46 -16.28
CA SER A 45 -24.48 16.69 -16.74
C SER A 45 -24.47 17.02 -18.23
N ARG A 46 -23.52 17.87 -18.64
CA ARG A 46 -23.28 18.23 -20.04
C ARG A 46 -21.80 18.06 -20.32
N ARG A 47 -21.48 17.55 -21.52
CA ARG A 47 -20.09 17.30 -21.93
C ARG A 47 -19.72 18.20 -23.09
N SER A 48 -18.54 18.79 -22.99
CA SER A 48 -17.90 19.41 -24.14
C SER A 48 -17.31 18.34 -25.06
N THR A 49 -16.99 18.72 -26.29
CA THR A 49 -16.27 17.84 -27.23
C THR A 49 -14.93 17.38 -26.66
N ASP A 50 -14.26 18.26 -25.91
CA ASP A 50 -12.97 17.97 -25.28
C ASP A 50 -13.12 16.96 -24.14
N ASP A 51 -14.18 17.08 -23.32
CA ASP A 51 -14.48 16.09 -22.26
C ASP A 51 -14.72 14.70 -22.87
N LEU A 52 -15.51 14.62 -23.95
CA LEU A 52 -15.77 13.36 -24.64
C LEU A 52 -14.51 12.78 -25.26
N ALA A 53 -13.63 13.61 -25.82
CA ALA A 53 -12.34 13.19 -26.35
C ALA A 53 -11.43 12.62 -25.24
N GLN A 54 -11.40 13.26 -24.06
CA GLN A 54 -10.64 12.79 -22.90
C GLN A 54 -11.19 11.46 -22.37
N VAL A 55 -12.51 11.33 -22.22
CA VAL A 55 -13.16 10.08 -21.81
C VAL A 55 -12.81 8.95 -22.79
N ARG A 56 -12.92 9.22 -24.10
CA ARG A 56 -12.56 8.23 -25.15
C ARG A 56 -11.09 7.81 -25.05
N ALA A 57 -10.17 8.77 -24.92
CA ALA A 57 -8.75 8.49 -24.80
C ALA A 57 -8.45 7.66 -23.54
N GLY A 58 -9.02 8.02 -22.39
CA GLY A 58 -8.84 7.28 -21.13
C GLY A 58 -9.40 5.86 -21.19
N VAL A 59 -10.54 5.66 -21.85
CA VAL A 59 -11.13 4.32 -22.04
C VAL A 59 -10.28 3.47 -22.97
N LEU A 60 -9.77 4.01 -24.07
CA LEU A 60 -8.87 3.28 -24.97
C LEU A 60 -7.57 2.88 -24.27
N GLU A 61 -7.03 3.74 -23.40
CA GLU A 61 -5.84 3.40 -22.62
C GLU A 61 -6.14 2.28 -21.61
N LEU A 62 -7.31 2.34 -20.95
CA LEU A 62 -7.75 1.26 -20.06
C LEU A 62 -7.94 -0.07 -20.81
N VAL A 63 -8.48 -0.04 -22.03
CA VAL A 63 -8.61 -1.24 -22.87
C VAL A 63 -7.26 -1.88 -23.13
N LYS A 64 -6.24 -1.09 -23.53
CA LYS A 64 -4.88 -1.62 -23.73
C LYS A 64 -4.33 -2.26 -22.46
N VAL A 65 -4.54 -1.62 -21.30
CA VAL A 65 -4.13 -2.18 -20.01
C VAL A 65 -4.78 -3.55 -19.80
N VAL A 66 -6.10 -3.65 -19.97
CA VAL A 66 -6.87 -4.89 -19.79
C VAL A 66 -6.44 -5.98 -20.79
N GLU A 67 -6.21 -5.63 -22.05
CA GLU A 67 -5.76 -6.58 -23.08
C GLU A 67 -4.32 -7.09 -22.83
N SER A 68 -3.47 -6.24 -22.26
CA SER A 68 -2.07 -6.58 -21.95
C SER A 68 -1.89 -7.32 -20.63
N ASP A 69 -2.86 -7.23 -19.71
CA ASP A 69 -2.77 -7.86 -18.40
C ASP A 69 -3.02 -9.37 -18.51
N GLN A 70 -2.02 -10.15 -18.13
CA GLN A 70 -2.09 -11.62 -18.07
C GLN A 70 -2.16 -12.14 -16.62
N GLU A 71 -1.89 -11.27 -15.65
CA GLU A 71 -1.81 -11.63 -14.24
C GLU A 71 -3.12 -11.35 -13.50
N PHE A 72 -3.91 -10.37 -13.97
CA PHE A 72 -5.21 -9.96 -13.39
C PHE A 72 -5.11 -9.80 -11.87
N ARG A 73 -4.16 -8.98 -11.43
CA ARG A 73 -3.85 -8.82 -10.00
C ARG A 73 -5.08 -8.38 -9.23
N THR A 74 -5.31 -9.01 -8.09
CA THR A 74 -6.43 -8.69 -7.23
C THR A 74 -6.25 -7.33 -6.57
N ALA A 75 -7.35 -6.56 -6.54
CA ALA A 75 -7.43 -5.31 -5.78
C ALA A 75 -8.52 -5.47 -4.72
N VAL A 76 -8.10 -5.54 -3.45
CA VAL A 76 -9.04 -5.63 -2.31
C VAL A 76 -9.61 -4.24 -2.02
N GLY A 77 -10.93 -4.14 -1.91
CA GLY A 77 -11.62 -2.88 -1.66
C GLY A 77 -13.05 -3.09 -1.15
N THR A 78 -13.80 -1.99 -1.04
CA THR A 78 -15.17 -1.99 -0.47
C THR A 78 -16.14 -2.91 -1.20
N HIS A 79 -15.98 -3.04 -2.52
CA HIS A 79 -16.83 -3.90 -3.36
C HIS A 79 -16.62 -5.40 -3.14
N CYS A 80 -15.57 -5.80 -2.40
CA CYS A 80 -15.32 -7.23 -2.16
C CYS A 80 -16.46 -7.89 -1.39
N GLY A 81 -17.16 -7.18 -0.48
CA GLY A 81 -18.22 -7.74 0.36
C GLY A 81 -19.38 -8.36 -0.42
N TRP A 82 -19.71 -7.80 -1.59
CA TRP A 82 -20.78 -8.28 -2.47
C TRP A 82 -20.27 -8.83 -3.80
N CYS A 83 -18.97 -9.12 -3.92
CA CYS A 83 -18.40 -9.65 -5.15
C CYS A 83 -18.83 -11.12 -5.37
N PRO A 84 -19.50 -11.45 -6.49
CA PRO A 84 -19.94 -12.83 -6.75
C PRO A 84 -18.78 -13.79 -7.05
N TYR A 85 -17.59 -13.26 -7.38
CA TYR A 85 -16.41 -14.06 -7.74
C TYR A 85 -15.47 -14.36 -6.56
N ARG A 86 -15.88 -14.11 -5.31
CA ARG A 86 -15.03 -14.36 -4.13
C ARG A 86 -14.51 -15.80 -4.05
N ALA A 87 -15.30 -16.78 -4.49
CA ALA A 87 -14.93 -18.20 -4.46
C ALA A 87 -13.71 -18.55 -5.34
N ILE A 88 -13.47 -17.81 -6.43
CA ILE A 88 -12.32 -18.01 -7.33
C ILE A 88 -11.25 -16.93 -7.19
N CYS A 89 -11.52 -15.87 -6.43
CA CYS A 89 -10.61 -14.75 -6.26
C CYS A 89 -9.40 -15.16 -5.40
N PRO A 90 -8.15 -15.00 -5.86
CA PRO A 90 -6.96 -15.33 -5.08
C PRO A 90 -6.88 -14.68 -3.69
N ALA A 91 -7.55 -13.54 -3.49
CA ALA A 91 -7.59 -12.84 -2.21
C ALA A 91 -8.65 -13.39 -1.22
N TRP A 92 -9.64 -14.15 -1.70
CA TRP A 92 -10.83 -14.53 -0.91
C TRP A 92 -11.16 -16.03 -0.97
N SER A 93 -10.67 -16.77 -1.96
CA SER A 93 -11.09 -18.15 -2.24
C SER A 93 -10.91 -19.09 -1.06
N HIS A 94 -9.77 -19.01 -0.35
CA HIS A 94 -9.53 -19.81 0.85
C HIS A 94 -10.46 -19.42 2.01
N LEU A 95 -10.72 -18.12 2.21
CA LEU A 95 -11.67 -17.65 3.23
C LEU A 95 -13.08 -18.19 2.96
N VAL A 96 -13.56 -18.09 1.71
CA VAL A 96 -14.87 -18.61 1.31
C VAL A 96 -14.94 -20.14 1.46
N ALA A 97 -13.90 -20.85 1.04
CA ALA A 97 -13.87 -22.31 1.13
C ALA A 97 -13.90 -22.80 2.58
N THR A 98 -13.22 -22.09 3.50
CA THR A 98 -13.13 -22.47 4.90
C THR A 98 -14.35 -22.05 5.74
N GLU A 99 -15.05 -20.97 5.36
CA GLU A 99 -16.31 -20.53 6.02
C GLU A 99 -17.38 -21.64 6.07
N GLN A 100 -17.39 -22.55 5.10
CA GLN A 100 -18.40 -23.61 4.98
C GLN A 100 -17.97 -24.95 5.59
N LEU A 101 -16.74 -25.05 6.12
CA LEU A 101 -16.24 -26.30 6.68
C LEU A 101 -16.77 -26.56 8.09
N ALA A 102 -17.05 -27.83 8.39
CA ALA A 102 -17.31 -28.26 9.76
C ALA A 102 -16.05 -28.02 10.63
N PRO A 103 -16.18 -27.74 11.95
CA PRO A 103 -15.06 -27.37 12.81
C PRO A 103 -13.87 -28.34 12.77
N GLN A 104 -14.14 -29.64 12.67
CA GLN A 104 -13.10 -30.68 12.55
C GLN A 104 -12.31 -30.54 11.24
N ARG A 105 -13.01 -30.36 10.12
CA ARG A 105 -12.40 -30.19 8.79
C ARG A 105 -11.67 -28.86 8.67
N PHE A 106 -12.17 -27.82 9.32
CA PHE A 106 -11.50 -26.52 9.41
C PHE A 106 -10.15 -26.63 10.12
N ALA A 107 -10.09 -27.34 11.26
CA ALA A 107 -8.85 -27.56 12.00
C ALA A 107 -7.83 -28.44 11.25
N GLU A 108 -8.31 -29.32 10.36
CA GLU A 108 -7.49 -30.16 9.48
C GLU A 108 -6.98 -29.42 8.22
N ASP A 109 -7.50 -28.21 7.91
CA ASP A 109 -7.08 -27.46 6.72
C ASP A 109 -5.61 -27.02 6.82
N ALA A 110 -4.84 -27.31 5.77
CA ALA A 110 -3.41 -27.01 5.75
C ALA A 110 -3.12 -25.51 5.85
N GLY A 111 -3.97 -24.67 5.24
CA GLY A 111 -3.85 -23.21 5.31
C GLY A 111 -4.08 -22.70 6.72
N VAL A 112 -5.13 -23.19 7.39
CA VAL A 112 -5.44 -22.87 8.79
C VAL A 112 -4.28 -23.24 9.71
N GLN A 113 -3.76 -24.46 9.62
CA GLN A 113 -2.65 -24.93 10.45
C GLN A 113 -1.36 -24.09 10.25
N LEU A 114 -1.07 -23.69 9.02
CA LEU A 114 0.08 -22.84 8.71
C LEU A 114 -0.07 -21.44 9.32
N VAL A 115 -1.25 -20.84 9.21
CA VAL A 115 -1.55 -19.53 9.79
C VAL A 115 -1.48 -19.59 11.32
N ASP A 116 -2.08 -20.60 11.93
CA ASP A 116 -2.08 -20.77 13.40
C ASP A 116 -0.67 -20.98 13.95
N ARG A 117 0.11 -21.86 13.30
CA ARG A 117 1.52 -22.04 13.65
C ARG A 117 2.31 -20.74 13.52
N TYR A 118 2.13 -20.01 12.43
CA TYR A 118 2.82 -18.75 12.20
C TYR A 118 2.41 -17.69 13.24
N ALA A 119 1.13 -17.60 13.56
CA ALA A 119 0.60 -16.69 14.58
C ALA A 119 1.17 -17.02 15.98
N GLY A 120 1.20 -18.30 16.34
CA GLY A 120 1.79 -18.78 17.60
C GLY A 120 3.28 -18.44 17.71
N LEU A 121 4.07 -18.75 16.67
CA LEU A 121 5.50 -18.38 16.64
C LEU A 121 5.72 -16.86 16.69
N LYS A 122 4.84 -16.07 16.08
CA LYS A 122 4.94 -14.61 16.14
C LYS A 122 4.60 -14.05 17.52
N ALA A 123 3.67 -14.68 18.23
CA ALA A 123 3.37 -14.34 19.62
C ALA A 123 4.54 -14.71 20.53
N GLU A 124 5.12 -15.89 20.34
CA GLU A 124 6.32 -16.34 21.07
C GLU A 124 7.49 -15.38 20.85
N GLN A 125 7.75 -14.99 19.60
CA GLN A 125 8.79 -14.01 19.27
C GLN A 125 8.59 -12.70 20.04
N ARG A 126 7.36 -12.16 20.07
CA ARG A 126 7.08 -10.92 20.82
C ARG A 126 7.32 -11.08 22.32
N ARG A 127 7.00 -12.24 22.89
CA ARG A 127 7.26 -12.54 24.30
C ARG A 127 8.76 -12.58 24.57
N ILE A 128 9.51 -13.35 23.79
CA ILE A 128 10.97 -13.46 23.91
C ILE A 128 11.62 -12.09 23.73
N ASP A 129 11.21 -11.31 22.74
CA ASP A 129 11.74 -9.96 22.51
C ASP A 129 11.50 -9.06 23.75
N ALA A 130 10.32 -9.12 24.37
CA ALA A 130 10.03 -8.36 25.58
C ALA A 130 10.84 -8.83 26.81
N GLU A 131 11.03 -10.14 26.95
CA GLU A 131 11.87 -10.73 28.01
C GLU A 131 13.35 -10.33 27.82
N LEU A 132 13.84 -10.35 26.57
CA LEU A 132 15.19 -9.91 26.24
C LEU A 132 15.42 -8.42 26.54
N GLU A 133 14.46 -7.55 26.21
CA GLU A 133 14.54 -6.12 26.55
C GLU A 133 14.58 -5.89 28.07
N THR A 134 13.78 -6.65 28.82
CA THR A 134 13.79 -6.59 30.29
C THR A 134 15.14 -7.04 30.84
N ALA A 135 15.64 -8.20 30.40
CA ALA A 135 16.94 -8.73 30.82
C ALA A 135 18.10 -7.80 30.43
N HIS A 136 18.04 -7.20 29.24
CA HIS A 136 18.99 -6.19 28.79
C HIS A 136 18.97 -4.96 29.72
N GLY A 137 17.78 -4.43 30.04
CA GLY A 137 17.64 -3.31 30.96
C GLY A 137 18.16 -3.60 32.37
N ASP A 138 17.92 -4.81 32.88
CA ASP A 138 18.43 -5.24 34.18
C ASP A 138 19.96 -5.40 34.18
N LEU A 139 20.54 -5.92 33.10
CA LEU A 139 22.00 -6.00 32.92
C LEU A 139 22.65 -4.61 32.86
N VAL A 140 22.05 -3.67 32.13
CA VAL A 140 22.55 -2.29 32.06
C VAL A 140 22.49 -1.65 33.45
N ARG A 141 21.38 -1.79 34.17
CA ARG A 141 21.22 -1.24 35.52
C ARG A 141 22.24 -1.82 36.50
N PHE A 142 22.45 -3.13 36.46
CA PHE A 142 23.46 -3.81 37.28
C PHE A 142 24.87 -3.33 36.94
N ALA A 143 25.21 -3.25 35.66
CA ALA A 143 26.51 -2.77 35.20
C ALA A 143 26.77 -1.31 35.60
N GLU A 144 25.77 -0.43 35.54
CA GLU A 144 25.89 0.97 35.96
C GLU A 144 26.06 1.11 37.47
N GLN A 145 25.28 0.38 38.27
CA GLN A 145 25.37 0.40 39.74
C GLN A 145 26.75 -0.02 40.24
N GLU A 146 27.30 -1.07 39.64
CA GLU A 146 28.60 -1.62 40.02
C GLU A 146 29.77 -0.99 39.22
N SER A 147 29.47 -0.06 38.31
CA SER A 147 30.45 0.57 37.39
C SER A 147 31.30 -0.45 36.62
N LEU A 148 30.65 -1.49 36.07
CA LEU A 148 31.28 -2.62 35.37
C LEU A 148 31.15 -2.51 33.85
N GLU A 149 32.26 -2.69 33.14
CA GLU A 149 32.24 -2.77 31.67
C GLU A 149 32.02 -4.20 31.16
N ARG A 150 32.18 -5.22 32.02
CA ARG A 150 32.02 -6.63 31.66
C ARG A 150 31.29 -7.39 32.77
N VAL A 151 30.25 -8.12 32.40
CA VAL A 151 29.47 -8.96 33.32
C VAL A 151 29.56 -10.41 32.83
N ARG A 152 30.12 -11.29 33.67
CA ARG A 152 30.30 -12.72 33.35
C ARG A 152 29.14 -13.54 33.90
N GLY A 153 28.54 -14.35 33.04
CA GLY A 153 27.70 -15.48 33.41
C GLY A 153 28.48 -16.80 33.46
N THR A 154 27.77 -17.92 33.61
CA THR A 154 28.39 -19.25 33.69
C THR A 154 29.23 -19.58 32.45
N GLU A 155 28.67 -19.32 31.26
CA GLU A 155 29.29 -19.68 29.96
C GLU A 155 29.55 -18.46 29.05
N HIS A 156 28.95 -17.31 29.33
CA HIS A 156 28.96 -16.13 28.45
C HIS A 156 29.42 -14.88 29.19
N VAL A 157 29.86 -13.86 28.46
CA VAL A 157 30.23 -12.55 29.02
C VAL A 157 29.59 -11.44 28.19
N VAL A 158 28.89 -10.53 28.87
CA VAL A 158 28.31 -9.32 28.27
C VAL A 158 29.29 -8.17 28.45
N MET A 159 29.50 -7.38 27.39
CA MET A 159 30.29 -6.14 27.44
C MET A 159 29.34 -4.95 27.39
N VAL A 160 29.45 -4.05 28.36
CA VAL A 160 28.67 -2.81 28.45
C VAL A 160 29.61 -1.66 28.10
N LYS A 161 29.39 -1.05 26.94
CA LYS A 161 30.16 0.11 26.47
C LYS A 161 29.27 1.35 26.47
N HIS A 162 29.67 2.36 27.21
CA HIS A 162 29.05 3.68 27.13
C HIS A 162 29.67 4.44 25.95
N THR A 163 28.92 4.58 24.86
CA THR A 163 29.32 5.41 23.72
C THR A 163 28.55 6.72 23.75
N SER A 164 29.28 7.84 23.81
CA SER A 164 28.70 9.15 23.53
C SER A 164 28.74 9.37 22.02
N ALA A 165 27.56 9.45 21.40
CA ALA A 165 27.42 9.75 19.98
C ALA A 165 26.71 11.10 19.82
N LEU A 166 27.19 11.92 18.89
CA LEU A 166 26.49 13.13 18.49
C LEU A 166 25.22 12.74 17.74
N ARG A 167 24.06 13.19 18.24
CA ARG A 167 22.76 13.00 17.59
C ARG A 167 22.43 14.25 16.78
N PHE A 168 22.23 14.09 15.48
CA PHE A 168 21.79 15.15 14.59
C PHE A 168 20.26 15.12 14.38
N PRO A 169 19.63 16.24 14.00
CA PRO A 169 18.21 16.33 13.68
C PRO A 169 17.74 15.29 12.65
N SER A 170 16.63 14.62 12.99
CA SER A 170 15.99 13.63 12.12
C SER A 170 15.27 14.28 10.94
N LYS A 171 14.69 13.49 10.02
CA LYS A 171 13.98 14.02 8.85
C LYS A 171 12.78 14.90 9.22
N ASP A 172 12.12 14.59 10.33
CA ASP A 172 10.88 15.25 10.77
C ASP A 172 11.14 16.32 11.84
N ASP A 173 12.41 16.65 12.09
CA ASP A 173 12.84 17.61 13.10
C ASP A 173 12.85 19.03 12.52
N GLU A 174 12.33 20.01 13.26
CA GLU A 174 12.30 21.42 12.84
C GLU A 174 13.70 22.00 12.60
N ALA A 175 14.74 21.47 13.27
CA ALA A 175 16.11 21.91 13.08
C ALA A 175 16.77 21.32 11.82
N ARG A 176 16.13 20.36 11.15
CA ARG A 176 16.69 19.67 9.97
C ARG A 176 17.00 20.61 8.80
N PRO A 177 16.12 21.54 8.38
CA PRO A 177 16.42 22.42 7.26
C PRO A 177 17.62 23.33 7.51
N ALA A 178 17.81 23.76 8.77
CA ALA A 178 18.96 24.58 9.15
C ALA A 178 20.28 23.82 9.03
N LEU A 179 20.31 22.54 9.43
CA LEU A 179 21.46 21.66 9.24
C LEU A 179 21.75 21.41 7.76
N GLU A 180 20.73 21.10 6.96
CA GLU A 180 20.92 20.85 5.53
C GLU A 180 21.46 22.08 4.80
N ARG A 181 20.93 23.27 5.13
CA ARG A 181 21.46 24.53 4.61
C ARG A 181 22.90 24.74 5.02
N PHE A 182 23.23 24.55 6.30
CA PHE A 182 24.60 24.68 6.80
C PHE A 182 25.58 23.79 6.03
N VAL A 183 25.24 22.53 5.79
CA VAL A 183 26.11 21.59 5.06
C VAL A 183 26.22 21.96 3.57
N LYS A 184 25.11 22.38 2.94
CA LYS A 184 25.09 22.83 1.54
C LYS A 184 25.91 24.09 1.32
N ASP A 185 25.79 25.07 2.22
CA ASP A 185 26.54 26.33 2.17
C ASP A 185 28.06 26.10 2.26
N HIS A 186 28.49 25.01 2.92
CA HIS A 186 29.89 24.60 3.01
C HIS A 186 30.33 23.62 1.91
N GLY A 187 29.45 23.30 0.95
CA GLY A 187 29.78 22.45 -0.20
C GLY A 187 30.08 21.00 0.14
N ARG A 188 29.70 20.52 1.34
CA ARG A 188 29.96 19.13 1.81
C ARG A 188 28.74 18.23 1.69
N TRP A 189 27.70 18.67 0.98
CA TRP A 189 26.45 17.92 0.86
C TRP A 189 26.65 16.55 0.21
N ASP A 190 27.44 16.48 -0.85
CA ASP A 190 27.67 15.23 -1.60
C ASP A 190 28.49 14.20 -0.80
N GLU A 191 29.19 14.62 0.27
CA GLU A 191 29.93 13.70 1.17
C GLU A 191 29.02 13.00 2.18
N VAL A 192 27.86 13.59 2.48
CA VAL A 192 26.92 13.09 3.51
C VAL A 192 25.54 12.74 2.96
N SER A 193 25.29 13.03 1.69
CA SER A 193 24.02 12.78 1.01
C SER A 193 24.15 11.62 0.03
N GLU A 194 23.50 10.50 0.37
CA GLU A 194 23.43 9.32 -0.49
C GLU A 194 22.04 9.18 -1.13
N LEU A 195 22.00 8.58 -2.32
CA LEU A 195 20.76 8.26 -3.03
C LEU A 195 19.94 7.23 -2.24
N SER A 196 18.75 7.65 -1.79
CA SER A 196 17.82 6.73 -1.16
C SER A 196 17.11 5.84 -2.19
N LEU A 197 17.57 4.60 -2.35
CA LEU A 197 16.93 3.60 -3.21
C LEU A 197 15.47 3.34 -2.81
N ARG A 198 15.13 3.46 -1.52
CA ARG A 198 13.74 3.34 -1.02
C ARG A 198 12.87 4.49 -1.51
N ALA A 199 13.37 5.72 -1.43
CA ALA A 199 12.64 6.88 -1.94
C ALA A 199 12.48 6.80 -3.45
N LEU A 200 13.55 6.43 -4.16
CA LEU A 200 13.54 6.22 -5.61
C LEU A 200 12.49 5.17 -6.03
N ALA A 201 12.51 3.98 -5.42
CA ALA A 201 11.54 2.94 -5.70
C ALA A 201 10.09 3.41 -5.46
N LYS A 202 9.82 4.08 -4.33
CA LYS A 202 8.49 4.64 -4.03
C LYS A 202 8.08 5.70 -5.04
N THR A 203 8.99 6.54 -5.52
CA THR A 203 8.69 7.57 -6.52
C THR A 203 8.42 6.96 -7.91
N LEU A 204 9.13 5.89 -8.28
CA LEU A 204 8.88 5.13 -9.50
C LEU A 204 7.52 4.42 -9.47
N GLU A 205 7.13 3.83 -8.32
CA GLU A 205 5.80 3.21 -8.12
C GLU A 205 4.65 4.22 -8.26
N LEU A 206 4.86 5.46 -7.78
CA LEU A 206 3.85 6.51 -7.81
C LEU A 206 3.67 7.17 -9.20
N GLY A 207 4.49 6.82 -10.19
CA GLY A 207 4.36 7.32 -11.57
C GLY A 207 4.53 8.84 -11.72
N ARG A 208 5.23 9.50 -10.79
CA ARG A 208 5.35 10.97 -10.76
C ARG A 208 6.38 11.55 -11.73
N TRP A 209 7.16 10.70 -12.40
CA TRP A 209 8.26 11.10 -13.28
C TRP A 209 7.94 10.77 -14.74
N PRO A 210 8.51 11.53 -15.71
CA PRO A 210 8.34 11.27 -17.13
C PRO A 210 8.76 9.85 -17.50
N GLN A 211 7.98 9.21 -18.39
CA GLN A 211 8.17 7.79 -18.73
C GLN A 211 9.57 7.50 -19.30
N ALA A 212 10.14 8.40 -20.10
CA ALA A 212 11.50 8.26 -20.64
C ALA A 212 12.57 8.14 -19.53
N LEU A 213 12.42 8.86 -18.42
CA LEU A 213 13.33 8.79 -17.29
C LEU A 213 13.14 7.48 -16.52
N VAL A 214 11.89 7.06 -16.33
CA VAL A 214 11.54 5.79 -15.68
C VAL A 214 12.12 4.61 -16.46
N ASP A 215 12.00 4.62 -17.79
CA ASP A 215 12.51 3.56 -18.66
C ASP A 215 14.04 3.51 -18.65
N GLY A 216 14.71 4.66 -18.66
CA GLY A 216 16.16 4.74 -18.45
C GLY A 216 16.61 4.16 -17.11
N LEU A 217 15.89 4.46 -16.03
CA LEU A 217 16.19 3.94 -14.69
C LEU A 217 15.95 2.43 -14.57
N ARG A 218 14.98 1.87 -15.31
CA ARG A 218 14.72 0.42 -15.35
C ARG A 218 15.92 -0.37 -15.88
N SER A 219 16.78 0.23 -16.72
CA SER A 219 18.00 -0.44 -17.20
C SER A 219 19.00 -0.76 -16.08
N PHE A 220 18.96 -0.04 -14.96
CA PHE A 220 19.80 -0.27 -13.78
C PHE A 220 19.14 -1.19 -12.75
N ALA A 221 17.88 -1.56 -12.94
CA ALA A 221 17.10 -2.31 -11.96
C ALA A 221 17.08 -3.80 -12.28
N THR A 222 17.52 -4.63 -11.33
CA THR A 222 17.32 -6.08 -11.39
C THR A 222 16.02 -6.44 -10.67
N ARG A 223 15.14 -7.18 -11.34
CA ARG A 223 13.92 -7.69 -10.71
C ARG A 223 14.27 -8.79 -9.71
N VAL A 224 14.06 -8.51 -8.43
CA VAL A 224 14.15 -9.51 -7.35
C VAL A 224 12.75 -9.78 -6.85
N ASN A 225 12.33 -11.05 -6.90
CA ASN A 225 11.04 -11.45 -6.36
C ASN A 225 11.18 -11.67 -4.85
N GLY A 226 10.47 -10.87 -4.07
CA GLY A 226 10.39 -11.02 -2.61
C GLY A 226 8.98 -11.40 -2.20
N VAL A 227 8.85 -12.37 -1.30
CA VAL A 227 7.56 -12.73 -0.69
C VAL A 227 7.47 -12.07 0.68
N ARG A 228 6.37 -11.37 0.95
CA ARG A 228 6.08 -10.76 2.26
C ARG A 228 4.86 -11.41 2.86
N VAL A 229 4.99 -11.92 4.09
CA VAL A 229 3.88 -12.46 4.87
C VAL A 229 3.52 -11.45 5.95
N ARG A 230 2.26 -11.01 5.98
CA ARG A 230 1.72 -10.11 7.01
C ARG A 230 0.61 -10.83 7.77
N LEU A 231 0.74 -10.87 9.10
CA LEU A 231 -0.33 -11.33 9.97
C LEU A 231 -1.31 -10.17 10.22
N ALA A 232 -2.59 -10.41 10.01
CA ALA A 232 -3.68 -9.49 10.33
C ALA A 232 -4.74 -10.25 11.13
N ARG A 233 -5.50 -9.53 11.96
CA ARG A 233 -6.66 -10.10 12.64
C ARG A 233 -7.84 -9.99 11.69
N LEU A 234 -8.63 -11.05 11.57
CA LEU A 234 -9.92 -10.99 10.88
C LEU A 234 -10.83 -10.08 11.72
N GLU A 235 -11.34 -9.01 11.12
CA GLU A 235 -12.46 -8.27 11.72
C GLU A 235 -13.71 -9.16 11.63
N PRO A 236 -14.53 -9.24 12.69
CA PRO A 236 -15.79 -9.94 12.59
C PRO A 236 -16.60 -9.26 11.48
N ALA A 237 -17.13 -10.05 10.54
CA ALA A 237 -18.06 -9.54 9.55
C ALA A 237 -19.24 -8.92 10.30
N ASP A 238 -19.44 -7.62 10.16
CA ASP A 238 -20.68 -6.97 10.57
C ASP A 238 -21.84 -7.74 9.91
N LYS A 239 -22.71 -8.32 10.76
CA LYS A 239 -23.89 -9.06 10.33
C LYS A 239 -24.95 -8.14 9.76
#